data_AF-A0AAZ3P5N5-F1
#
_entry.id   AF-A0AAZ3P5N5-F1
#
_cell.length_a   1.000
_cell.length_b   1.000
_cell.length_c   1.000
_cell.angle_alpha   90.00
_cell.angle_beta   90.00
_cell.angle_gamma   90.00
#
_symmetry.space_group_name_H-M   'P 1'
#
loop_
_entity.id
_entity.type
_entity.pdbx_description
1 polymer ?
#
loop_
_entity_poly.entity_id
_entity_poly.type
_entity_poly.pdbx_seq_one_letter_code
_entity_poly.pdbx_strand_id
1 'polypeptide(L)'
;EDPTDTKGKKKRGRPANKKPRKSPAEKATGGAKGRKANGVPQTNGEGGDPVTLFEVVRMGKSAMQSVVDDWIESYKQDRDIALLDLINFFIQCSGCKGTVRIEMFRNMQNAEIIRKMTEEFDEDSGDYPLTMPGPLWKKFRYNFCEFICVLIRQCQYSIIYDEYLMDTVISLLTGLSDSQVRAFRHTSTLAAMKLMTALVNVALNLSIHQDNTQRQYEAERNKMAGKRANEKLELLLQKRKELQENQDEIENMMNSIFKGIFVHRYRDAIAEIRAICIEEIGVWMKMYSDAFLNDSYLKYVGWTLHDRQGEVRLKCLKALQNLYTNRELFPKLELFTNRFKDRIVSMTLDKEYDVAVEAIRLITLILQYVYHTHTFAISHILVYWDPVCLL
;
A
#
# COMPACT_ATOMS: atom_id res chain seq x y z
N GLU A 1 -30.75 31.00 27.22
CA GLU A 1 -32.04 31.16 26.53
C GLU A 1 -31.88 32.10 25.34
N ASP A 2 -32.93 32.30 24.53
CA ASP A 2 -33.05 33.30 23.46
C ASP A 2 -34.03 34.40 23.94
N PRO A 3 -33.84 35.70 23.62
CA PRO A 3 -34.87 36.33 22.77
C PRO A 3 -34.37 37.47 21.83
N THR A 4 -34.41 37.19 20.53
CA THR A 4 -35.23 37.86 19.50
C THR A 4 -35.38 39.41 19.38
N ASP A 5 -35.09 39.87 18.16
CA ASP A 5 -35.79 40.89 17.33
C ASP A 5 -35.58 42.42 17.57
N THR A 6 -35.24 43.12 16.48
CA THR A 6 -35.51 44.55 16.28
C THR A 6 -35.55 44.87 14.77
N LYS A 7 -36.51 45.71 14.33
CA LYS A 7 -36.86 45.88 12.91
C LYS A 7 -36.39 47.21 12.31
N GLY A 8 -35.88 47.18 11.07
CA GLY A 8 -35.61 48.38 10.25
C GLY A 8 -35.89 48.16 8.75
N LYS A 9 -36.66 49.06 8.11
CA LYS A 9 -37.08 48.95 6.69
C LYS A 9 -36.59 50.14 5.85
N LYS A 10 -36.24 49.89 4.57
CA LYS A 10 -36.61 50.75 3.43
C LYS A 10 -36.60 50.00 2.09
N LYS A 11 -37.23 50.57 1.06
CA LYS A 11 -37.60 49.92 -0.23
C LYS A 11 -36.97 50.61 -1.45
N ARG A 12 -36.83 49.85 -2.55
CA ARG A 12 -36.78 50.18 -4.02
C ARG A 12 -35.60 49.44 -4.69
N GLY A 13 -35.68 48.96 -5.94
CA GLY A 13 -36.80 48.84 -6.88
C GLY A 13 -36.32 48.25 -8.23
N ARG A 14 -37.10 47.37 -8.87
CA ARG A 14 -36.80 46.75 -10.20
C ARG A 14 -37.40 47.60 -11.34
N PRO A 15 -36.85 47.56 -12.57
CA PRO A 15 -37.39 46.62 -13.58
C PRO A 15 -36.32 46.02 -14.53
N ALA A 16 -36.76 45.26 -15.54
CA ALA A 16 -35.90 44.66 -16.59
C ALA A 16 -36.61 44.61 -17.96
N ASN A 17 -35.84 44.66 -19.05
CA ASN A 17 -36.19 44.44 -20.47
C ASN A 17 -34.87 44.50 -21.29
N LYS A 18 -34.73 44.00 -22.53
CA LYS A 18 -35.28 42.85 -23.28
C LYS A 18 -34.37 42.69 -24.53
N LYS A 19 -34.30 41.51 -25.16
CA LYS A 19 -33.53 41.28 -26.41
C LYS A 19 -34.21 41.91 -27.64
N PRO A 20 -33.47 42.10 -28.75
CA PRO A 20 -33.75 41.25 -29.92
C PRO A 20 -32.49 40.59 -30.55
N ARG A 21 -32.64 39.98 -31.74
CA ARG A 21 -31.72 39.02 -32.39
C ARG A 21 -31.85 39.10 -33.91
N LYS A 22 -30.74 39.09 -34.69
CA LYS A 22 -30.69 38.55 -36.07
C LYS A 22 -29.26 38.42 -36.64
N SER A 23 -29.11 37.46 -37.56
CA SER A 23 -27.99 37.21 -38.50
C SER A 23 -28.58 37.29 -39.94
N PRO A 24 -27.98 36.83 -41.08
CA PRO A 24 -26.72 36.09 -41.38
C PRO A 24 -25.73 36.96 -42.21
N ALA A 25 -24.62 36.57 -42.83
CA ALA A 25 -24.04 35.35 -43.46
C ALA A 25 -22.49 35.56 -43.55
N GLU A 26 -21.55 34.82 -44.15
CA GLU A 26 -21.22 33.45 -44.66
C GLU A 26 -19.67 33.49 -44.92
N LYS A 27 -18.85 32.54 -45.41
CA LYS A 27 -18.80 31.13 -45.94
C LYS A 27 -17.29 30.72 -45.80
N ALA A 28 -16.74 29.50 -45.93
CA ALA A 28 -17.19 28.12 -46.20
C ALA A 28 -16.10 27.12 -45.70
N THR A 29 -16.28 25.81 -45.98
CA THR A 29 -15.25 24.74 -46.15
C THR A 29 -13.97 24.67 -45.27
N GLY A 30 -13.77 23.53 -44.60
CA GLY A 30 -12.44 22.88 -44.57
C GLY A 30 -12.01 22.10 -43.31
N GLY A 31 -11.93 20.77 -43.42
CA GLY A 31 -10.95 19.94 -42.70
C GLY A 31 -11.24 19.52 -41.25
N ALA A 32 -11.43 18.21 -41.03
CA ALA A 32 -11.34 17.61 -39.69
C ALA A 32 -9.87 17.46 -39.26
N LYS A 33 -9.58 17.64 -37.96
CA LYS A 33 -8.31 17.23 -37.33
C LYS A 33 -8.56 16.82 -35.87
N GLY A 34 -8.08 15.63 -35.51
CA GLY A 34 -8.27 15.07 -34.17
C GLY A 34 -7.37 15.71 -33.10
N ARG A 35 -7.67 15.44 -31.83
CA ARG A 35 -6.77 15.70 -30.71
C ARG A 35 -5.44 14.97 -30.95
N LYS A 36 -4.32 15.70 -31.06
CA LYS A 36 -2.99 15.12 -30.84
C LYS A 36 -2.75 15.02 -29.33
N ALA A 37 -2.14 13.92 -28.90
CA ALA A 37 -1.56 13.81 -27.57
C ALA A 37 -0.27 14.66 -27.49
N ASN A 38 0.05 15.16 -26.30
CA ASN A 38 1.34 15.79 -26.02
C ASN A 38 2.40 14.70 -25.80
N GLY A 39 3.04 14.26 -26.88
CA GLY A 39 4.33 13.57 -26.76
C GLY A 39 5.40 14.55 -26.26
N VAL A 40 6.19 14.13 -25.27
CA VAL A 40 7.37 14.89 -24.83
C VAL A 40 8.42 14.84 -25.96
N PRO A 41 9.12 15.95 -26.28
CA PRO A 41 10.15 15.92 -27.32
C PRO A 41 11.31 15.01 -26.93
N GLN A 42 11.71 14.10 -27.82
CA GLN A 42 13.04 13.49 -27.75
C GLN A 42 14.08 14.60 -27.92
N THR A 43 14.82 14.88 -26.85
CA THR A 43 16.03 15.69 -26.92
C THR A 43 17.17 14.76 -27.32
N ASN A 44 17.53 14.79 -28.61
CA ASN A 44 18.71 14.08 -29.09
C ASN A 44 19.95 14.68 -28.44
N GLY A 45 20.46 14.00 -27.41
CA GLY A 45 21.81 14.16 -26.87
C GLY A 45 22.67 12.98 -27.30
N GLU A 46 23.95 13.23 -27.56
CA GLU A 46 24.86 12.25 -28.15
C GLU A 46 25.31 11.20 -27.11
N GLY A 47 25.31 9.92 -27.51
CA GLY A 47 26.15 8.88 -26.90
C GLY A 47 25.88 8.47 -25.44
N GLY A 48 24.74 8.84 -24.85
CA GLY A 48 24.36 8.37 -23.50
C GLY A 48 23.73 6.98 -23.51
N ASP A 49 24.04 6.18 -22.49
CA ASP A 49 23.32 4.92 -22.20
C ASP A 49 21.81 5.16 -21.98
N PRO A 50 20.95 4.17 -22.27
CA PRO A 50 19.51 4.31 -22.07
C PRO A 50 19.18 4.55 -20.58
N VAL A 51 18.48 5.66 -20.30
CA VAL A 51 18.13 6.10 -18.94
C VAL A 51 17.32 5.03 -18.22
N THR A 52 17.87 4.43 -17.17
CA THR A 52 17.24 3.29 -16.49
C THR A 52 16.00 3.70 -15.67
N LEU A 53 15.12 2.74 -15.42
CA LEU A 53 13.94 2.92 -14.58
C LEU A 53 14.30 3.44 -13.17
N PHE A 54 15.46 3.04 -12.62
CA PHE A 54 15.98 3.58 -11.36
C PHE A 54 16.28 5.08 -11.46
N GLU A 55 16.91 5.54 -12.54
CA GLU A 55 17.20 6.96 -12.72
C GLU A 55 15.93 7.81 -12.87
N VAL A 56 14.95 7.32 -13.63
CA VAL A 56 13.64 7.97 -13.81
C VAL A 56 12.93 8.12 -12.46
N VAL A 57 12.86 7.05 -11.66
CA VAL A 57 12.23 7.06 -10.32
C VAL A 57 13.04 7.89 -9.32
N ARG A 58 14.38 7.83 -9.32
CA ARG A 58 15.28 8.64 -8.47
C ARG A 58 15.12 10.14 -8.73
N MET A 59 15.02 10.55 -9.99
CA MET A 59 14.85 11.96 -10.36
C MET A 59 13.40 12.41 -10.14
N GLY A 60 12.42 11.58 -10.49
CA GLY A 60 10.98 11.86 -10.35
C GLY A 60 10.58 13.17 -11.04
N LYS A 61 10.98 13.33 -12.31
CA LYS A 61 10.59 14.48 -13.16
C LYS A 61 9.21 14.26 -13.80
N SER A 62 8.88 13.01 -14.12
CA SER A 62 7.59 12.58 -14.65
C SER A 62 6.60 12.25 -13.53
N ALA A 63 5.30 12.23 -13.84
CA ALA A 63 4.31 11.64 -12.95
C ALA A 63 4.51 10.12 -12.87
N MET A 64 4.41 9.54 -11.67
CA MET A 64 4.68 8.10 -11.46
C MET A 64 3.77 7.20 -12.32
N GLN A 65 2.52 7.64 -12.50
CA GLN A 65 1.53 7.02 -13.36
C GLN A 65 2.05 6.81 -14.79
N SER A 66 2.63 7.83 -15.41
CA SER A 66 3.17 7.74 -16.78
C SER A 66 4.32 6.74 -16.88
N VAL A 67 5.23 6.72 -15.89
CA VAL A 67 6.37 5.78 -15.86
C VAL A 67 5.89 4.33 -15.77
N VAL A 68 4.81 4.08 -15.03
CA VAL A 68 4.15 2.77 -14.94
C VAL A 68 3.42 2.41 -16.24
N ASP A 69 2.68 3.35 -16.84
CA ASP A 69 1.96 3.09 -18.09
C ASP A 69 2.94 2.81 -19.26
N ASP A 70 4.04 3.57 -19.35
CA ASP A 70 5.12 3.34 -20.33
C ASP A 70 5.76 1.94 -20.14
N TRP A 71 6.02 1.51 -18.90
CA TRP A 71 6.52 0.16 -18.61
C TRP A 71 5.50 -0.94 -18.95
N ILE A 72 4.21 -0.70 -18.70
CA ILE A 72 3.12 -1.63 -19.04
C ILE A 72 2.99 -1.82 -20.55
N GLU A 73 3.15 -0.75 -21.35
CA GLU A 73 3.19 -0.89 -22.81
C GLU A 73 4.45 -1.63 -23.29
N SER A 74 5.58 -1.52 -22.60
CA SER A 74 6.77 -2.34 -22.86
C SER A 74 6.50 -3.82 -22.55
N TYR A 75 5.89 -4.13 -21.40
CA TYR A 75 5.54 -5.50 -21.01
C TYR A 75 4.58 -6.19 -22.00
N LYS A 76 3.66 -5.43 -22.61
CA LYS A 76 2.77 -5.93 -23.68
C LYS A 76 3.50 -6.24 -24.99
N GLN A 77 4.68 -5.67 -25.22
CA GLN A 77 5.49 -5.87 -26.43
C GLN A 77 6.49 -7.02 -26.24
N ASP A 78 7.27 -7.00 -25.15
CA ASP A 78 8.17 -8.08 -24.75
C ASP A 78 8.22 -8.20 -23.21
N ARG A 79 7.64 -9.30 -22.70
CA ARG A 79 7.56 -9.57 -21.26
C ARG A 79 8.93 -9.85 -20.63
N ASP A 80 9.85 -10.49 -21.37
CA ASP A 80 11.18 -10.82 -20.86
C ASP A 80 12.00 -9.55 -20.64
N ILE A 81 11.96 -8.63 -21.62
CA ILE A 81 12.73 -7.38 -21.56
C ILE A 81 12.17 -6.44 -20.49
N ALA A 82 10.84 -6.27 -20.42
CA ALA A 82 10.22 -5.44 -19.39
C ALA A 82 10.43 -6.00 -17.97
N LEU A 83 10.46 -7.33 -17.80
CA LEU A 83 10.86 -7.95 -16.53
C LEU A 83 12.34 -7.76 -16.23
N LEU A 84 13.22 -7.87 -17.22
CA LEU A 84 14.65 -7.62 -17.03
C LEU A 84 14.91 -6.19 -16.51
N ASP A 85 14.20 -5.19 -17.04
CA ASP A 85 14.25 -3.81 -16.56
C ASP A 85 13.72 -3.67 -15.12
N LEU A 86 12.64 -4.39 -14.78
CA LEU A 86 12.05 -4.39 -13.43
C LEU A 86 12.94 -5.11 -12.39
N ILE A 87 13.60 -6.20 -12.79
CA ILE A 87 14.61 -6.91 -11.99
C ILE A 87 15.81 -5.98 -11.74
N ASN A 88 16.39 -5.39 -12.81
CA ASN A 88 17.50 -4.46 -12.68
C ASN A 88 17.11 -3.22 -11.86
N PHE A 89 15.87 -2.74 -11.95
CA PHE A 89 15.37 -1.65 -11.09
C PHE A 89 15.49 -1.99 -9.60
N PHE A 90 15.07 -3.18 -9.15
CA PHE A 90 15.21 -3.57 -7.74
C PHE A 90 16.68 -3.74 -7.31
N ILE A 91 17.54 -4.25 -8.19
CA ILE A 91 18.99 -4.37 -7.96
C ILE A 91 19.65 -2.99 -7.82
N GLN A 92 19.38 -2.06 -8.76
CA GLN A 92 19.91 -0.69 -8.75
C GLN A 92 19.35 0.16 -7.61
N CYS A 93 18.07 -0.02 -7.24
CA CYS A 93 17.49 0.59 -6.03
C CYS A 93 18.21 0.15 -4.74
N SER A 94 18.85 -1.02 -4.75
CA SER A 94 19.66 -1.53 -3.65
C SER A 94 21.09 -0.98 -3.65
N GLY A 95 21.46 -0.12 -4.60
CA GLY A 95 22.81 0.44 -4.73
C GLY A 95 23.82 -0.46 -5.45
N CYS A 96 23.41 -1.67 -5.86
CA CYS A 96 24.25 -2.55 -6.65
C CYS A 96 24.53 -1.93 -8.03
N LYS A 97 25.79 -1.96 -8.46
CA LYS A 97 26.25 -1.48 -9.78
C LYS A 97 26.21 -2.58 -10.85
N GLY A 98 26.10 -3.84 -10.42
CA GLY A 98 25.92 -4.99 -11.30
C GLY A 98 24.63 -4.91 -12.12
N THR A 99 24.60 -5.62 -13.25
CA THR A 99 23.47 -5.59 -14.19
C THR A 99 23.14 -6.99 -14.69
N VAL A 100 21.93 -7.45 -14.38
CA VAL A 100 21.38 -8.71 -14.87
C VAL A 100 21.15 -8.59 -16.38
N ARG A 101 21.73 -9.51 -17.15
CA ARG A 101 21.61 -9.58 -18.61
C ARG A 101 20.50 -10.54 -19.02
N ILE A 102 19.95 -10.39 -20.23
CA ILE A 102 18.89 -11.26 -20.76
C ILE A 102 19.30 -12.74 -20.78
N GLU A 103 20.58 -13.03 -21.04
CA GLU A 103 21.16 -14.38 -20.96
C GLU A 103 21.14 -14.97 -19.55
N MET A 104 21.28 -14.12 -18.52
CA MET A 104 21.19 -14.55 -17.11
C MET A 104 19.73 -14.85 -16.76
N PHE A 105 18.81 -13.93 -17.08
CA PHE A 105 17.39 -14.09 -16.80
C PHE A 105 16.78 -15.34 -17.47
N ARG A 106 17.19 -15.67 -18.70
CA ARG A 106 16.69 -16.84 -19.44
C ARG A 106 17.32 -18.18 -19.03
N ASN A 107 18.51 -18.19 -18.42
CA ASN A 107 19.26 -19.44 -18.17
C ASN A 107 19.65 -19.70 -16.70
N MET A 108 19.43 -18.76 -15.79
CA MET A 108 19.86 -18.85 -14.39
C MET A 108 18.66 -18.70 -13.45
N GLN A 109 18.64 -19.46 -12.36
CA GLN A 109 17.63 -19.27 -11.30
C GLN A 109 17.93 -18.00 -10.50
N ASN A 110 16.89 -17.39 -9.92
CA ASN A 110 17.00 -16.18 -9.08
C ASN A 110 18.10 -16.29 -8.02
N ALA A 111 18.30 -17.46 -7.40
CA ALA A 111 19.37 -17.67 -6.42
C ALA A 111 20.79 -17.50 -7.00
N GLU A 112 21.03 -17.92 -8.24
CA GLU A 112 22.33 -17.70 -8.91
C GLU A 112 22.50 -16.24 -9.36
N ILE A 113 21.43 -15.62 -9.87
CA ILE A 113 21.43 -14.21 -10.26
C ILE A 113 21.74 -13.33 -9.04
N ILE A 114 21.07 -13.56 -7.91
CA ILE A 114 21.27 -12.83 -6.65
C ILE A 114 22.68 -13.06 -6.09
N ARG A 115 23.24 -14.26 -6.24
CA ARG A 115 24.65 -14.51 -5.88
C ARG A 115 25.60 -13.69 -6.75
N LYS A 116 25.42 -13.66 -8.07
CA LYS A 116 26.28 -12.84 -8.97
C LYS A 116 26.13 -11.34 -8.71
N MET A 117 24.92 -10.84 -8.45
CA MET A 117 24.70 -9.45 -8.04
C MET A 117 25.21 -9.13 -6.62
N THR A 118 25.50 -10.16 -5.81
CA THR A 118 26.22 -10.03 -4.53
C THR A 118 27.74 -10.02 -4.75
N GLU A 119 28.25 -10.85 -5.66
CA GLU A 119 29.67 -10.85 -6.10
C GLU A 119 30.03 -9.54 -6.85
N GLU A 120 29.07 -8.91 -7.53
CA GLU A 120 29.17 -7.58 -8.16
C GLU A 120 28.74 -6.42 -7.22
N PHE A 121 28.53 -6.67 -5.91
CA PHE A 121 28.21 -5.60 -4.96
C PHE A 121 29.47 -4.92 -4.44
N ASP A 122 29.50 -3.59 -4.50
CA ASP A 122 30.61 -2.77 -4.05
C ASP A 122 30.54 -2.58 -2.52
N GLU A 123 31.31 -3.37 -1.77
CA GLU A 123 31.31 -3.33 -0.30
C GLU A 123 32.02 -2.09 0.30
N ASP A 124 32.83 -1.36 -0.49
CA ASP A 124 33.64 -0.24 0.02
C ASP A 124 32.79 0.96 0.50
N SER A 125 31.53 1.04 0.06
CA SER A 125 30.53 1.97 0.63
C SER A 125 29.35 1.22 1.24
N GLY A 126 29.29 1.17 2.58
CA GLY A 126 28.15 0.62 3.33
C GLY A 126 26.83 1.42 3.21
N ASP A 127 26.81 2.48 2.41
CA ASP A 127 25.65 3.32 2.12
C ASP A 127 24.96 2.90 0.81
N TYR A 128 23.64 2.98 0.80
CA TYR A 128 22.80 2.61 -0.34
C TYR A 128 21.59 3.55 -0.44
N PRO A 129 20.86 3.60 -1.58
CA PRO A 129 19.84 4.62 -1.86
C PRO A 129 18.74 4.85 -0.80
N LEU A 130 18.52 3.90 0.11
CA LEU A 130 17.57 4.03 1.23
C LEU A 130 18.18 4.58 2.53
N THR A 131 19.50 4.46 2.76
CA THR A 131 20.19 5.04 3.94
C THR A 131 20.72 6.44 3.66
N MET A 132 21.02 6.75 2.40
CA MET A 132 21.63 8.01 1.97
C MET A 132 20.86 9.25 2.48
N PRO A 133 21.53 10.21 3.14
CA PRO A 133 20.88 11.40 3.69
C PRO A 133 20.58 12.45 2.62
N GLY A 134 19.56 13.27 2.88
CA GLY A 134 19.22 14.47 2.08
C GLY A 134 17.85 14.42 1.38
N PRO A 135 17.42 15.54 0.77
CA PRO A 135 16.08 15.67 0.19
C PRO A 135 15.87 14.79 -1.05
N LEU A 136 16.92 14.59 -1.87
CA LEU A 136 16.85 13.72 -3.06
C LEU A 136 16.51 12.28 -2.69
N TRP A 137 17.22 11.71 -1.72
CA TRP A 137 17.06 10.31 -1.30
C TRP A 137 15.77 10.08 -0.50
N LYS A 138 15.34 11.07 0.30
CA LYS A 138 14.00 11.08 0.89
C LYS A 138 12.89 11.08 -0.17
N LYS A 139 13.04 11.84 -1.25
CA LYS A 139 12.12 11.80 -2.40
C LYS A 139 12.19 10.45 -3.12
N PHE A 140 13.37 9.90 -3.38
CA PHE A 140 13.53 8.57 -3.97
C PHE A 140 12.83 7.48 -3.15
N ARG A 141 12.98 7.45 -1.82
CA ARG A 141 12.28 6.47 -0.95
C ARG A 141 10.76 6.57 -1.07
N TYR A 142 10.21 7.78 -1.24
CA TYR A 142 8.78 7.97 -1.52
C TYR A 142 8.42 7.45 -2.92
N ASN A 143 9.13 7.90 -3.96
CA ASN A 143 8.92 7.52 -5.35
C ASN A 143 9.00 6.00 -5.56
N PHE A 144 9.94 5.32 -4.90
CA PHE A 144 10.10 3.87 -4.92
C PHE A 144 8.88 3.13 -4.34
N CYS A 145 8.37 3.62 -3.19
CA CYS A 145 7.13 3.08 -2.61
C CYS A 145 5.90 3.38 -3.49
N GLU A 146 5.85 4.56 -4.11
CA GLU A 146 4.76 4.97 -5.00
C GLU A 146 4.74 4.13 -6.28
N PHE A 147 5.89 3.93 -6.94
CA PHE A 147 6.04 3.13 -8.16
C PHE A 147 5.42 1.75 -8.00
N ILE A 148 5.77 1.02 -6.94
CA ILE A 148 5.27 -0.33 -6.66
C ILE A 148 3.75 -0.31 -6.45
N CYS A 149 3.24 0.64 -5.66
CA CYS A 149 1.80 0.77 -5.41
C CYS A 149 0.99 1.16 -6.66
N VAL A 150 1.57 1.94 -7.59
CA VAL A 150 0.92 2.35 -8.83
C VAL A 150 0.99 1.23 -9.88
N LEU A 151 2.13 0.55 -10.02
CA LEU A 151 2.31 -0.62 -10.89
C LEU A 151 1.24 -1.69 -10.64
N ILE A 152 1.11 -2.12 -9.39
CA ILE A 152 0.14 -3.14 -9.00
C ILE A 152 -1.31 -2.67 -9.20
N ARG A 153 -1.59 -1.39 -8.94
CA ARG A 153 -2.92 -0.79 -9.18
C ARG A 153 -3.29 -0.79 -10.67
N GLN A 154 -2.35 -0.54 -11.57
CA GLN A 154 -2.59 -0.54 -13.02
C GLN A 154 -2.72 -1.97 -13.57
N CYS A 155 -1.94 -2.92 -13.05
CA CYS A 155 -2.02 -4.33 -13.44
C CYS A 155 -3.25 -5.09 -12.88
N GLN A 156 -3.97 -4.54 -11.90
CA GLN A 156 -4.96 -5.25 -11.07
C GLN A 156 -6.15 -5.90 -11.80
N TYR A 157 -6.37 -5.59 -13.07
CA TYR A 157 -7.51 -6.10 -13.86
C TYR A 157 -7.12 -7.07 -14.97
N SER A 158 -5.83 -7.40 -15.14
CA SER A 158 -5.38 -8.34 -16.17
C SER A 158 -3.96 -8.86 -15.89
N ILE A 159 -2.94 -8.00 -16.02
CA ILE A 159 -1.52 -8.40 -16.01
C ILE A 159 -1.11 -9.06 -14.68
N ILE A 160 -1.76 -8.72 -13.57
CA ILE A 160 -1.47 -9.32 -12.26
C ILE A 160 -1.79 -10.83 -12.21
N TYR A 161 -2.65 -11.32 -13.11
CA TYR A 161 -3.11 -12.71 -13.21
C TYR A 161 -2.44 -13.49 -14.36
N ASP A 162 -1.34 -13.01 -14.94
CA ASP A 162 -0.73 -13.60 -16.15
C ASP A 162 0.23 -14.78 -15.89
N GLU A 163 0.23 -15.31 -14.66
CA GLU A 163 1.09 -16.39 -14.15
C GLU A 163 2.61 -16.12 -14.33
N TYR A 164 3.03 -14.88 -14.59
CA TYR A 164 4.42 -14.58 -14.96
C TYR A 164 5.02 -13.35 -14.26
N LEU A 165 4.33 -12.20 -14.26
CA LEU A 165 4.84 -10.98 -13.62
C LEU A 165 5.04 -11.16 -12.12
N MET A 166 3.98 -11.57 -11.43
CA MET A 166 3.94 -11.60 -9.97
C MET A 166 4.86 -12.67 -9.39
N ASP A 167 4.91 -13.85 -9.99
CA ASP A 167 5.79 -14.94 -9.56
C ASP A 167 7.27 -14.57 -9.72
N THR A 168 7.64 -13.94 -10.84
CA THR A 168 9.00 -13.44 -11.07
C THR A 168 9.40 -12.40 -10.01
N VAL A 169 8.53 -11.41 -9.74
CA VAL A 169 8.79 -10.34 -8.78
C VAL A 169 8.82 -10.86 -7.34
N ILE A 170 7.87 -11.70 -6.92
CA ILE A 170 7.82 -12.26 -5.56
C ILE A 170 9.02 -13.19 -5.33
N SER A 171 9.40 -14.01 -6.31
CA SER A 171 10.57 -14.89 -6.24
C SER A 171 11.88 -14.11 -6.09
N LEU A 172 12.08 -13.05 -6.90
CA LEU A 172 13.24 -12.17 -6.78
C LEU A 172 13.29 -11.48 -5.40
N LEU A 173 12.20 -10.83 -4.99
CA LEU A 173 12.15 -10.10 -3.72
C LEU A 173 12.34 -11.02 -2.52
N THR A 174 11.84 -12.26 -2.59
CA THR A 174 12.03 -13.27 -1.54
C THR A 174 13.51 -13.63 -1.41
N GLY A 175 14.18 -13.99 -2.51
CA GLY A 175 15.61 -14.30 -2.49
C GLY A 175 16.48 -13.11 -2.04
N LEU A 176 16.19 -11.89 -2.52
CA LEU A 176 16.91 -10.69 -2.10
C LEU A 176 16.70 -10.39 -0.61
N SER A 177 15.55 -10.75 -0.04
CA SER A 177 15.26 -10.57 1.39
C SER A 177 16.03 -11.51 2.31
N ASP A 178 16.63 -12.58 1.78
CA ASP A 178 17.44 -13.52 2.57
C ASP A 178 18.96 -13.42 2.31
N SER A 179 19.37 -12.54 1.39
CA SER A 179 20.79 -12.22 1.15
C SER A 179 21.49 -11.71 2.41
N GLN A 180 22.79 -11.98 2.55
CA GLN A 180 23.58 -11.44 3.67
C GLN A 180 23.89 -9.94 3.51
N VAL A 181 23.80 -9.39 2.28
CA VAL A 181 23.96 -7.96 2.02
C VAL A 181 22.78 -7.17 2.62
N ARG A 182 23.08 -6.25 3.56
CA ARG A 182 22.07 -5.38 4.19
C ARG A 182 21.25 -4.59 3.14
N ALA A 183 21.92 -4.10 2.11
CA ALA A 183 21.32 -3.24 1.09
C ALA A 183 20.21 -3.96 0.31
N PHE A 184 20.46 -5.20 -0.13
CA PHE A 184 19.43 -6.05 -0.74
C PHE A 184 18.29 -6.33 0.25
N ARG A 185 18.57 -6.80 1.48
CA ARG A 185 17.48 -7.13 2.43
C ARG A 185 16.57 -5.94 2.75
N HIS A 186 17.14 -4.76 3.01
CA HIS A 186 16.33 -3.59 3.35
C HIS A 186 15.47 -3.18 2.15
N THR A 187 16.05 -3.12 0.96
CA THR A 187 15.36 -2.65 -0.25
C THR A 187 14.28 -3.63 -0.70
N SER A 188 14.57 -4.93 -0.71
CA SER A 188 13.59 -5.96 -1.08
C SER A 188 12.48 -6.12 -0.05
N THR A 189 12.79 -5.99 1.26
CA THR A 189 11.75 -6.00 2.30
C THR A 189 10.83 -4.78 2.14
N LEU A 190 11.37 -3.57 1.94
CA LEU A 190 10.54 -2.38 1.70
C LEU A 190 9.67 -2.54 0.46
N ALA A 191 10.22 -3.07 -0.63
CA ALA A 191 9.46 -3.37 -1.84
C ALA A 191 8.35 -4.39 -1.57
N ALA A 192 8.67 -5.52 -0.93
CA ALA A 192 7.73 -6.59 -0.63
C ALA A 192 6.59 -6.14 0.30
N MET A 193 6.86 -5.31 1.30
CA MET A 193 5.79 -4.81 2.17
C MET A 193 4.88 -3.82 1.41
N LYS A 194 5.41 -3.02 0.47
CA LYS A 194 4.58 -2.14 -0.38
C LYS A 194 3.79 -2.91 -1.44
N LEU A 195 4.39 -3.96 -2.00
CA LEU A 195 3.73 -4.94 -2.87
C LEU A 195 2.54 -5.60 -2.15
N MET A 196 2.74 -6.05 -0.90
CA MET A 196 1.69 -6.57 -0.03
C MET A 196 0.60 -5.53 0.23
N THR A 197 0.96 -4.30 0.62
CA THR A 197 -0.01 -3.19 0.84
C THR A 197 -0.84 -2.89 -0.42
N ALA A 198 -0.27 -3.04 -1.62
CA ALA A 198 -0.99 -2.90 -2.88
C ALA A 198 -1.92 -4.10 -3.16
N LEU A 199 -1.47 -5.34 -2.96
CA LEU A 199 -2.29 -6.55 -3.10
C LEU A 199 -3.49 -6.55 -2.14
N VAL A 200 -3.31 -6.09 -0.89
CA VAL A 200 -4.41 -5.91 0.08
C VAL A 200 -5.47 -4.93 -0.44
N ASN A 201 -5.08 -3.92 -1.22
CA ASN A 201 -6.04 -3.02 -1.88
C ASN A 201 -6.81 -3.73 -3.01
N VAL A 202 -6.13 -4.56 -3.81
CA VAL A 202 -6.76 -5.36 -4.88
C VAL A 202 -7.76 -6.36 -4.29
N ALA A 203 -7.38 -7.11 -3.24
CA ALA A 203 -8.26 -8.04 -2.53
C ALA A 203 -9.50 -7.34 -1.95
N LEU A 204 -9.34 -6.15 -1.36
CA LEU A 204 -10.47 -5.36 -0.87
C LEU A 204 -11.40 -4.92 -2.02
N ASN A 205 -10.85 -4.50 -3.16
CA ASN A 205 -11.64 -4.13 -4.34
C ASN A 205 -12.39 -5.34 -4.93
N LEU A 206 -11.74 -6.51 -5.00
CA LEU A 206 -12.36 -7.77 -5.43
C LEU A 206 -13.51 -8.17 -4.51
N SER A 207 -13.30 -8.17 -3.19
CA SER A 207 -14.35 -8.45 -2.20
C SER A 207 -15.56 -7.51 -2.34
N ILE A 208 -15.33 -6.20 -2.53
CA ILE A 208 -16.39 -5.23 -2.84
C ILE A 208 -17.10 -5.56 -4.16
N HIS A 209 -16.38 -6.05 -5.18
CA HIS A 209 -16.99 -6.49 -6.45
C HIS A 209 -17.76 -7.81 -6.34
N GLN A 210 -17.32 -8.76 -5.51
CA GLN A 210 -18.04 -10.00 -5.19
C GLN A 210 -19.39 -9.66 -4.53
N ASP A 211 -19.37 -8.84 -3.48
CA ASP A 211 -20.56 -8.36 -2.75
C ASP A 211 -21.58 -7.67 -3.66
N ASN A 212 -21.11 -6.79 -4.54
CA ASN A 212 -21.96 -6.11 -5.51
C ASN A 212 -22.53 -7.06 -6.57
N THR A 213 -21.78 -8.11 -6.94
CA THR A 213 -22.23 -9.15 -7.90
C THR A 213 -23.23 -10.11 -7.25
N GLN A 214 -23.01 -10.50 -6.00
CA GLN A 214 -23.92 -11.34 -5.21
C GLN A 214 -25.28 -10.64 -4.99
N ARG A 215 -25.28 -9.36 -4.60
CA ARG A 215 -26.52 -8.56 -4.47
C ARG A 215 -27.27 -8.41 -5.80
N GLN A 216 -26.56 -8.31 -6.92
CA GLN A 216 -27.18 -8.30 -8.27
C GLN A 216 -27.78 -9.66 -8.65
N TYR A 217 -27.09 -10.75 -8.33
CA TYR A 217 -27.57 -12.12 -8.56
C TYR A 217 -28.85 -12.39 -7.77
N GLU A 218 -28.89 -12.04 -6.49
CA GLU A 218 -30.07 -12.20 -5.63
C GLU A 218 -31.25 -11.33 -6.11
N ALA A 219 -30.99 -10.07 -6.48
CA ALA A 219 -32.04 -9.18 -7.01
C ALA A 219 -32.63 -9.67 -8.34
N GLU A 220 -31.85 -10.33 -9.19
CA GLU A 220 -32.33 -10.95 -10.43
C GLU A 220 -33.05 -12.28 -10.15
N ARG A 221 -32.54 -13.10 -9.22
CA ARG A 221 -33.10 -14.39 -8.82
C ARG A 221 -34.48 -14.23 -8.18
N ASN A 222 -34.65 -13.23 -7.32
CA ASN A 222 -35.87 -12.98 -6.57
C ASN A 222 -37.00 -12.35 -7.41
N LYS A 223 -36.77 -12.07 -8.70
CA LYS A 223 -37.86 -11.69 -9.62
C LYS A 223 -38.84 -12.86 -9.83
N MET A 224 -40.10 -12.49 -10.08
CA MET A 224 -41.14 -13.40 -10.56
C MET A 224 -40.68 -14.12 -11.83
N ALA A 225 -41.02 -15.40 -12.00
CA ALA A 225 -40.46 -16.26 -13.04
C ALA A 225 -40.54 -15.67 -14.47
N GLY A 226 -41.69 -15.10 -14.86
CA GLY A 226 -41.87 -14.46 -16.17
C GLY A 226 -41.17 -13.09 -16.36
N LYS A 227 -40.39 -12.62 -15.38
CA LYS A 227 -39.58 -11.38 -15.44
C LYS A 227 -38.10 -11.61 -15.10
N ARG A 228 -37.68 -12.86 -14.90
CA ARG A 228 -36.33 -13.27 -14.54
C ARG A 228 -35.51 -13.52 -15.82
N ALA A 229 -34.37 -12.84 -15.97
CA ALA A 229 -33.45 -13.12 -17.06
C ALA A 229 -32.49 -14.25 -16.66
N ASN A 230 -32.76 -15.49 -17.08
CA ASN A 230 -31.95 -16.66 -16.73
C ASN A 230 -30.51 -16.57 -17.26
N GLU A 231 -30.33 -16.14 -18.51
CA GLU A 231 -29.02 -15.85 -19.12
C GLU A 231 -28.20 -14.84 -18.29
N LYS A 232 -28.85 -13.80 -17.75
CA LYS A 232 -28.20 -12.84 -16.85
C LYS A 232 -27.81 -13.46 -15.50
N LEU A 233 -28.58 -14.41 -14.98
CA LEU A 233 -28.21 -15.15 -13.76
C LEU A 233 -26.97 -16.02 -14.00
N GLU A 234 -26.88 -16.66 -15.16
CA GLU A 234 -25.73 -17.47 -15.56
C GLU A 234 -24.46 -16.60 -15.73
N LEU A 235 -24.57 -15.46 -16.42
CA LEU A 235 -23.48 -14.48 -16.52
C LEU A 235 -23.02 -13.94 -15.15
N LEU A 236 -23.97 -13.69 -14.22
CA LEU A 236 -23.63 -13.26 -12.86
C LEU A 236 -23.00 -14.37 -12.02
N LEU A 237 -23.38 -15.64 -12.22
CA LEU A 237 -22.73 -16.79 -11.57
C LEU A 237 -21.30 -16.98 -12.08
N GLN A 238 -21.10 -16.94 -13.41
CA GLN A 238 -19.79 -17.07 -14.01
C GLN A 238 -18.86 -15.93 -13.56
N LYS A 239 -19.33 -14.68 -13.59
CA LYS A 239 -18.57 -13.53 -13.07
C LYS A 239 -18.26 -13.65 -11.58
N ARG A 240 -19.16 -14.21 -10.76
CA ARG A 240 -18.89 -14.44 -9.34
C ARG A 240 -17.83 -15.53 -9.13
N LYS A 241 -17.77 -16.53 -10.01
CA LYS A 241 -16.72 -17.56 -10.01
C LYS A 241 -15.36 -16.94 -10.38
N GLU A 242 -15.29 -16.21 -11.48
CA GLU A 242 -14.10 -15.45 -11.93
C GLU A 242 -13.57 -14.50 -10.83
N LEU A 243 -14.46 -13.78 -10.14
CA LEU A 243 -14.10 -12.92 -9.01
C LEU A 243 -13.65 -13.69 -7.75
N GLN A 244 -13.94 -14.98 -7.62
CA GLN A 244 -13.39 -15.84 -6.55
C GLN A 244 -12.02 -16.39 -6.95
N GLU A 245 -11.88 -16.89 -8.18
CA GLU A 245 -10.60 -17.39 -8.71
C GLU A 245 -9.53 -16.27 -8.66
N ASN A 246 -9.90 -15.04 -9.05
CA ASN A 246 -9.04 -13.85 -8.90
C ASN A 246 -8.76 -13.43 -7.44
N GLN A 247 -9.61 -13.78 -6.48
CA GLN A 247 -9.40 -13.49 -5.06
C GLN A 247 -8.42 -14.50 -4.46
N ASP A 248 -8.62 -15.78 -4.74
CA ASP A 248 -7.80 -16.89 -4.28
C ASP A 248 -6.34 -16.70 -4.73
N GLU A 249 -6.11 -16.26 -5.98
CA GLU A 249 -4.77 -15.99 -6.50
C GLU A 249 -4.09 -14.75 -5.89
N ILE A 250 -4.83 -13.67 -5.59
CA ILE A 250 -4.28 -12.54 -4.83
C ILE A 250 -3.95 -12.98 -3.39
N GLU A 251 -4.78 -13.84 -2.77
CA GLU A 251 -4.48 -14.41 -1.46
C GLU A 251 -3.27 -15.36 -1.50
N ASN A 252 -3.03 -16.11 -2.58
CA ASN A 252 -1.83 -16.93 -2.77
C ASN A 252 -0.56 -16.07 -2.91
N MET A 253 -0.61 -14.97 -3.66
CA MET A 253 0.49 -13.99 -3.75
C MET A 253 0.78 -13.34 -2.38
N MET A 254 -0.27 -12.91 -1.66
CA MET A 254 -0.13 -12.35 -0.31
C MET A 254 0.44 -13.36 0.68
N ASN A 255 -0.02 -14.62 0.65
CA ASN A 255 0.51 -15.72 1.46
C ASN A 255 2.00 -15.96 1.19
N SER A 256 2.42 -15.90 -0.08
CA SER A 256 3.82 -16.11 -0.48
C SER A 256 4.74 -14.99 0.06
N ILE A 257 4.33 -13.72 -0.06
CA ILE A 257 5.07 -12.59 0.53
C ILE A 257 5.09 -12.69 2.07
N PHE A 258 3.97 -13.07 2.69
CA PHE A 258 3.90 -13.17 4.15
C PHE A 258 4.80 -14.28 4.71
N LYS A 259 4.74 -15.48 4.13
CA LYS A 259 5.48 -16.67 4.56
C LYS A 259 6.95 -16.64 4.13
N GLY A 260 7.26 -16.14 2.93
CA GLY A 260 8.63 -16.03 2.43
C GLY A 260 9.41 -14.86 3.04
N ILE A 261 8.75 -13.71 3.24
CA ILE A 261 9.44 -12.46 3.60
C ILE A 261 9.05 -11.97 4.99
N PHE A 262 7.77 -11.67 5.25
CA PHE A 262 7.37 -10.99 6.49
C PHE A 262 7.78 -11.77 7.75
N VAL A 263 7.47 -13.07 7.85
CA VAL A 263 7.77 -13.90 9.04
C VAL A 263 9.27 -14.14 9.26
N HIS A 264 10.12 -13.77 8.30
CA HIS A 264 11.58 -13.76 8.44
C HIS A 264 12.09 -12.35 8.80
N ARG A 265 11.58 -11.31 8.14
CA ARG A 265 12.10 -9.94 8.22
C ARG A 265 11.54 -9.08 9.36
N TYR A 266 10.37 -9.38 9.92
CA TYR A 266 9.86 -8.70 11.13
C TYR A 266 10.79 -8.85 12.35
N ARG A 267 11.70 -9.83 12.29
CA ARG A 267 12.71 -10.19 13.29
C ARG A 267 14.14 -10.16 12.75
N ASP A 268 14.41 -9.37 11.70
CA ASP A 268 15.77 -9.13 11.18
C ASP A 268 16.68 -8.52 12.26
N ALA A 269 18.00 -8.67 12.15
CA ALA A 269 18.95 -8.01 13.03
C ALA A 269 18.87 -6.47 12.92
N ILE A 270 18.61 -5.95 11.72
CA ILE A 270 18.51 -4.51 11.43
C ILE A 270 17.13 -3.99 11.89
N ALA A 271 17.14 -3.02 12.82
CA ALA A 271 15.92 -2.49 13.44
C ALA A 271 15.01 -1.74 12.45
N GLU A 272 15.57 -0.97 11.53
CA GLU A 272 14.87 -0.31 10.42
C GLU A 272 14.02 -1.29 9.58
N ILE A 273 14.54 -2.50 9.33
CA ILE A 273 13.82 -3.55 8.58
C ILE A 273 12.63 -4.07 9.39
N ARG A 274 12.82 -4.32 10.71
CA ARG A 274 11.73 -4.70 11.61
C ARG A 274 10.65 -3.62 11.70
N ALA A 275 11.06 -2.36 11.80
CA ALA A 275 10.18 -1.19 11.84
C ALA A 275 9.31 -1.08 10.57
N ILE A 276 9.86 -1.35 9.39
CA ILE A 276 9.13 -1.39 8.11
C ILE A 276 8.06 -2.50 8.11
N CYS A 277 8.41 -3.72 8.52
CA CYS A 277 7.43 -4.82 8.61
C CYS A 277 6.28 -4.49 9.58
N ILE A 278 6.59 -3.95 10.77
CA ILE A 278 5.59 -3.60 11.79
C ILE A 278 4.69 -2.43 11.37
N GLU A 279 5.22 -1.46 10.62
CA GLU A 279 4.41 -0.37 10.05
C GLU A 279 3.35 -0.91 9.07
N GLU A 280 3.77 -1.74 8.11
CA GLU A 280 2.91 -2.18 7.02
C GLU A 280 1.89 -3.24 7.46
N ILE A 281 2.20 -4.16 8.39
CA ILE A 281 1.17 -5.06 8.96
C ILE A 281 0.09 -4.27 9.72
N GLY A 282 0.45 -3.14 10.36
CA GLY A 282 -0.52 -2.20 10.92
C GLY A 282 -1.41 -1.54 9.87
N VAL A 283 -0.86 -1.24 8.69
CA VAL A 283 -1.62 -0.75 7.54
C VAL A 283 -2.59 -1.81 7.00
N TRP A 284 -2.16 -3.07 6.81
CA TRP A 284 -3.03 -4.14 6.32
C TRP A 284 -4.21 -4.41 7.26
N MET A 285 -3.94 -4.51 8.57
CA MET A 285 -4.96 -4.70 9.61
C MET A 285 -5.99 -3.56 9.67
N LYS A 286 -5.58 -2.33 9.30
CA LYS A 286 -6.49 -1.18 9.21
C LYS A 286 -7.25 -1.12 7.88
N MET A 287 -6.60 -1.46 6.77
CA MET A 287 -7.19 -1.38 5.43
C MET A 287 -8.23 -2.49 5.18
N TYR A 288 -7.95 -3.72 5.61
CA TYR A 288 -8.84 -4.87 5.36
C TYR A 288 -8.98 -5.72 6.63
N SER A 289 -9.70 -5.16 7.61
CA SER A 289 -9.77 -5.70 8.97
C SER A 289 -10.43 -7.08 9.07
N ASP A 290 -11.21 -7.51 8.08
CA ASP A 290 -11.89 -8.80 8.12
C ASP A 290 -10.96 -9.96 7.74
N ALA A 291 -10.02 -9.73 6.82
CA ALA A 291 -8.95 -10.68 6.52
C ALA A 291 -7.77 -10.58 7.52
N PHE A 292 -7.35 -9.36 7.90
CA PHE A 292 -6.09 -9.15 8.62
C PHE A 292 -6.21 -8.88 10.12
N LEU A 293 -7.30 -8.30 10.64
CA LEU A 293 -7.37 -7.97 12.08
C LEU A 293 -7.83 -9.17 12.91
N ASN A 294 -6.90 -10.08 13.17
CA ASN A 294 -7.08 -11.25 14.03
C ASN A 294 -5.77 -11.65 14.72
N ASP A 295 -5.84 -12.54 15.72
CA ASP A 295 -4.71 -12.98 16.55
C ASP A 295 -3.52 -13.55 15.75
N SER A 296 -3.77 -14.15 14.57
CA SER A 296 -2.70 -14.69 13.73
C SER A 296 -1.76 -13.61 13.21
N TYR A 297 -2.24 -12.37 13.04
CA TYR A 297 -1.46 -11.21 12.62
C TYR A 297 -1.10 -10.30 13.82
N LEU A 298 -2.04 -10.03 14.73
CA LEU A 298 -1.83 -9.18 15.90
C LEU A 298 -0.67 -9.67 16.80
N LYS A 299 -0.43 -10.98 16.89
CA LYS A 299 0.68 -11.56 17.67
C LYS A 299 2.05 -10.97 17.31
N TYR A 300 2.30 -10.63 16.04
CA TYR A 300 3.57 -10.08 15.59
C TYR A 300 3.82 -8.67 16.14
N VAL A 301 2.78 -7.83 16.20
CA VAL A 301 2.86 -6.51 16.83
C VAL A 301 3.01 -6.65 18.35
N GLY A 302 2.23 -7.54 18.98
CA GLY A 302 2.28 -7.78 20.43
C GLY A 302 3.63 -8.31 20.94
N TRP A 303 4.25 -9.23 20.20
CA TRP A 303 5.63 -9.66 20.49
C TRP A 303 6.61 -8.49 20.34
N THR A 304 6.50 -7.71 19.26
CA THR A 304 7.47 -6.66 18.93
C THR A 304 7.35 -5.38 19.80
N LEU A 305 6.30 -5.24 20.62
CA LEU A 305 6.27 -4.29 21.75
C LEU A 305 7.46 -4.48 22.73
N HIS A 306 8.13 -5.63 22.70
CA HIS A 306 9.29 -5.98 23.52
C HIS A 306 10.64 -5.76 22.80
N ASP A 307 10.65 -5.08 21.64
CA ASP A 307 11.90 -4.80 20.92
C ASP A 307 12.87 -3.94 21.72
N ARG A 308 14.17 -4.17 21.56
CA ARG A 308 15.24 -3.43 22.25
C ARG A 308 15.38 -1.98 21.74
N GLN A 309 15.03 -1.72 20.47
CA GLN A 309 15.12 -0.41 19.84
C GLN A 309 13.76 0.31 19.79
N GLY A 310 13.71 1.56 20.28
CA GLY A 310 12.45 2.28 20.41
C GLY A 310 11.84 2.69 19.09
N GLU A 311 12.61 2.84 18.02
CA GLU A 311 12.05 3.06 16.67
C GLU A 311 11.05 1.95 16.29
N VAL A 312 11.32 0.69 16.66
CA VAL A 312 10.44 -0.45 16.37
C VAL A 312 9.24 -0.47 17.31
N ARG A 313 9.47 -0.20 18.61
CA ARG A 313 8.39 -0.06 19.60
C ARG A 313 7.42 1.08 19.24
N LEU A 314 7.95 2.18 18.70
CA LEU A 314 7.19 3.34 18.22
C LEU A 314 6.29 2.96 17.04
N LYS A 315 6.75 2.12 16.11
CA LYS A 315 5.90 1.57 15.03
C LYS A 315 4.82 0.65 15.59
N CYS A 316 5.12 -0.21 16.56
CA CYS A 316 4.09 -1.03 17.23
C CYS A 316 2.97 -0.16 17.82
N LEU A 317 3.33 0.88 18.58
CA LEU A 317 2.37 1.80 19.18
C LEU A 317 1.53 2.53 18.12
N LYS A 318 2.16 3.06 17.07
CA LYS A 318 1.46 3.78 15.99
C LYS A 318 0.58 2.87 15.12
N ALA A 319 0.96 1.61 14.93
CA ALA A 319 0.12 0.60 14.32
C ALA A 319 -1.13 0.33 15.17
N LEU A 320 -0.96 0.16 16.48
CA LEU A 320 -2.09 -0.05 17.40
C LEU A 320 -3.00 1.18 17.48
N GLN A 321 -2.47 2.39 17.70
CA GLN A 321 -3.25 3.64 17.72
C GLN A 321 -4.15 3.77 16.47
N ASN A 322 -3.61 3.41 15.30
CA ASN A 322 -4.32 3.43 14.02
C ASN A 322 -5.56 2.51 13.99
N LEU A 323 -5.54 1.42 14.75
CA LEU A 323 -6.65 0.47 14.92
C LEU A 323 -7.62 0.93 16.02
N TYR A 324 -7.13 1.28 17.22
CA TYR A 324 -7.95 1.81 18.33
C TYR A 324 -8.59 3.19 18.03
N THR A 325 -8.24 3.84 16.92
CA THR A 325 -8.96 5.03 16.43
C THR A 325 -10.30 4.67 15.78
N ASN A 326 -10.47 3.48 15.20
CA ASN A 326 -11.76 3.03 14.67
C ASN A 326 -12.52 2.21 15.72
N ARG A 327 -13.67 2.72 16.16
CA ARG A 327 -14.49 2.12 17.20
C ARG A 327 -15.08 0.77 16.83
N GLU A 328 -15.28 0.50 15.55
CA GLU A 328 -15.84 -0.76 15.05
C GLU A 328 -14.85 -1.93 15.19
N LEU A 329 -13.55 -1.64 15.36
CA LEU A 329 -12.49 -2.65 15.46
C LEU A 329 -12.24 -3.13 16.90
N PHE A 330 -12.75 -2.44 17.92
CA PHE A 330 -12.47 -2.76 19.32
C PHE A 330 -12.81 -4.21 19.74
N PRO A 331 -13.92 -4.85 19.30
CA PRO A 331 -14.20 -6.25 19.65
C PRO A 331 -13.13 -7.22 19.14
N LYS A 332 -12.50 -6.94 17.99
CA LYS A 332 -11.37 -7.72 17.45
C LYS A 332 -10.06 -7.47 18.21
N LEU A 333 -9.99 -6.43 19.03
CA LEU A 333 -8.81 -6.01 19.81
C LEU A 333 -8.88 -6.42 21.29
N GLU A 334 -10.02 -6.90 21.81
CA GLU A 334 -10.20 -7.12 23.24
C GLU A 334 -9.23 -8.17 23.82
N LEU A 335 -9.10 -9.34 23.18
CA LEU A 335 -8.19 -10.41 23.60
C LEU A 335 -6.71 -9.94 23.56
N PHE A 336 -6.34 -9.19 22.53
CA PHE A 336 -5.02 -8.56 22.43
C PHE A 336 -4.78 -7.56 23.57
N THR A 337 -5.76 -6.70 23.85
CA THR A 337 -5.70 -5.69 24.92
C THR A 337 -5.49 -6.37 26.27
N ASN A 338 -6.31 -7.36 26.61
CA ASN A 338 -6.23 -8.11 27.86
C ASN A 338 -4.91 -8.89 28.02
N ARG A 339 -4.29 -9.32 26.91
CA ARG A 339 -3.00 -10.02 26.90
C ARG A 339 -1.78 -9.11 27.01
N PHE A 340 -1.82 -7.91 26.43
CA PHE A 340 -0.66 -7.02 26.31
C PHE A 340 -0.76 -5.71 27.12
N LYS A 341 -1.88 -5.46 27.81
CA LYS A 341 -2.12 -4.27 28.65
C LYS A 341 -0.94 -3.92 29.57
N ASP A 342 -0.40 -4.89 30.30
CA ASP A 342 0.64 -4.62 31.31
C ASP A 342 1.97 -4.20 30.65
N ARG A 343 2.26 -4.73 29.44
CA ARG A 343 3.37 -4.23 28.61
C ARG A 343 3.10 -2.83 28.09
N ILE A 344 1.90 -2.55 27.58
CA ILE A 344 1.51 -1.22 27.07
C ILE A 344 1.59 -0.17 28.18
N VAL A 345 1.15 -0.49 29.40
CA VAL A 345 1.30 0.37 30.59
C VAL A 345 2.77 0.55 30.95
N SER A 346 3.59 -0.51 30.98
CA SER A 346 5.04 -0.36 31.23
C SER A 346 5.78 0.53 30.22
N MET A 347 5.17 0.80 29.05
CA MET A 347 5.73 1.65 28.02
C MET A 347 5.41 3.14 28.21
N THR A 348 4.57 3.55 29.17
CA THR A 348 4.47 4.98 29.54
C THR A 348 5.74 5.50 30.22
N LEU A 349 6.54 4.58 30.78
CA LEU A 349 7.84 4.83 31.40
C LEU A 349 8.98 4.23 30.54
N ASP A 350 8.79 4.17 29.22
CA ASP A 350 9.81 3.68 28.30
C ASP A 350 11.03 4.63 28.27
N LYS A 351 12.24 4.05 28.19
CA LYS A 351 13.53 4.77 28.15
C LYS A 351 13.67 5.81 27.02
N GLU A 352 12.84 5.71 25.98
CA GLU A 352 12.84 6.62 24.84
C GLU A 352 11.56 7.46 24.86
N TYR A 353 11.66 8.76 25.16
CA TYR A 353 10.51 9.64 25.43
C TYR A 353 9.43 9.64 24.33
N ASP A 354 9.82 9.53 23.05
CA ASP A 354 8.86 9.41 21.94
C ASP A 354 7.98 8.15 22.07
N VAL A 355 8.55 7.03 22.54
CA VAL A 355 7.81 5.79 22.80
C VAL A 355 6.85 5.99 23.98
N ALA A 356 7.31 6.64 25.04
CA ALA A 356 6.49 6.97 26.22
C ALA A 356 5.26 7.82 25.86
N VAL A 357 5.46 8.89 25.08
CA VAL A 357 4.39 9.78 24.62
C VAL A 357 3.36 9.02 23.77
N GLU A 358 3.79 8.16 22.85
CA GLU A 358 2.86 7.38 22.01
C GLU A 358 2.15 6.26 22.81
N ALA A 359 2.76 5.74 23.88
CA ALA A 359 2.14 4.78 24.77
C ALA A 359 0.99 5.43 25.57
N ILE A 360 1.21 6.62 26.13
CA ILE A 360 0.18 7.40 26.82
C ILE A 360 -0.99 7.74 25.87
N ARG A 361 -0.71 8.08 24.60
CA ARG A 361 -1.77 8.30 23.59
C ARG A 361 -2.55 7.03 23.26
N LEU A 362 -1.88 5.89 23.06
CA LEU A 362 -2.54 4.60 22.84
C LEU A 362 -3.45 4.23 24.02
N ILE A 363 -2.95 4.41 25.24
CA ILE A 363 -3.69 4.25 26.48
C ILE A 363 -4.93 5.14 26.55
N THR A 364 -4.82 6.40 26.13
CA THR A 364 -5.94 7.34 26.08
C THR A 364 -7.04 6.85 25.13
N LEU A 365 -6.69 6.31 23.96
CA LEU A 365 -7.66 5.70 23.02
C LEU A 365 -8.33 4.46 23.61
N ILE A 366 -7.59 3.59 24.32
CA ILE A 366 -8.13 2.40 24.98
C ILE A 366 -9.12 2.81 26.09
N LEU A 367 -8.79 3.80 26.93
CA LEU A 367 -9.69 4.29 27.97
C LEU A 367 -10.99 4.89 27.40
N GLN A 368 -10.91 5.64 26.30
CA GLN A 368 -12.09 6.21 25.62
C GLN A 368 -13.09 5.16 25.16
N TYR A 369 -12.66 3.93 24.86
CA TYR A 369 -13.56 2.80 24.61
C TYR A 369 -14.25 2.32 25.88
N VAL A 370 -13.45 2.02 26.91
CA VAL A 370 -13.91 1.42 28.18
C VAL A 370 -14.99 2.26 28.87
N TYR A 371 -14.84 3.59 28.87
CA TYR A 371 -15.85 4.49 29.44
C TYR A 371 -17.16 4.54 28.63
N HIS A 372 -17.16 4.12 27.36
CA HIS A 372 -18.31 4.26 26.46
C HIS A 372 -19.19 3.00 26.39
N THR A 373 -18.64 1.82 26.65
CA THR A 373 -19.38 0.54 26.59
C THR A 373 -20.05 0.11 27.90
N HIS A 374 -19.95 0.92 28.97
CA HIS A 374 -20.48 0.64 30.31
C HIS A 374 -20.07 -0.73 30.90
N THR A 375 -19.00 -1.34 30.40
CA THR A 375 -18.62 -2.72 30.74
C THR A 375 -17.84 -2.76 32.05
N PHE A 376 -18.55 -2.83 33.18
CA PHE A 376 -18.01 -2.83 34.54
C PHE A 376 -16.89 -3.88 34.79
N ALA A 377 -16.79 -4.94 33.99
CA ALA A 377 -15.72 -5.93 34.04
C ALA A 377 -14.31 -5.33 33.89
N ILE A 378 -14.16 -4.22 33.16
CA ILE A 378 -12.85 -3.57 32.92
C ILE A 378 -12.46 -2.61 34.08
N SER A 379 -13.30 -2.46 35.11
CA SER A 379 -12.93 -1.75 36.35
C SER A 379 -11.65 -2.29 37.00
N HIS A 380 -11.34 -3.58 36.84
CA HIS A 380 -10.07 -4.17 37.29
C HIS A 380 -8.82 -3.68 36.54
N ILE A 381 -8.95 -3.04 35.36
CA ILE A 381 -7.84 -2.30 34.77
C ILE A 381 -7.63 -1.00 35.54
N LEU A 382 -8.69 -0.21 35.76
CA LEU A 382 -8.62 1.04 36.53
C LEU A 382 -8.13 0.84 37.97
N VAL A 383 -8.49 -0.26 38.65
CA VAL A 383 -8.05 -0.57 40.02
C VAL A 383 -6.55 -0.88 40.12
N TYR A 384 -5.89 -1.26 39.01
CA TYR A 384 -4.42 -1.42 38.96
C TYR A 384 -3.70 -0.22 38.34
N TRP A 385 -4.42 0.85 37.97
CA TRP A 385 -3.84 2.08 37.45
C TRP A 385 -3.78 3.11 38.56
N ASP A 386 -2.73 2.96 39.38
CA ASP A 386 -2.44 3.86 40.50
C ASP A 386 -2.42 5.33 40.02
N PRO A 387 -3.22 6.24 40.61
CA PRO A 387 -3.27 7.66 40.25
C PRO A 387 -1.90 8.36 40.24
N VAL A 388 -0.91 7.82 40.94
CA VAL A 388 0.48 8.31 40.93
C VAL A 388 1.11 8.28 39.53
N CYS A 389 0.64 7.43 38.61
CA CYS A 389 1.15 7.35 37.22
C CYS A 389 0.50 8.33 36.22
N LEU A 390 -0.32 9.28 36.70
CA LEU A 390 -1.02 10.30 35.89
C LEU A 390 -0.66 11.74 36.30
N LEU A 391 0.43 11.92 37.05
CA LEU A 391 1.07 13.18 37.42
C LEU A 391 2.50 13.27 36.86
#